data_AF-A0A5D2E1X3-F1
#
_entry.id   AF-A0A5D2E1X3-F1
#
_cell.length_a   1.000
_cell.length_b   1.000
_cell.length_c   1.000
_cell.angle_alpha   90.00
_cell.angle_beta   90.00
_cell.angle_gamma   90.00
#
_symmetry.space_group_name_H-M   'P 1'
#
loop_
_entity.id
_entity.type
_entity.pdbx_description
1 polymer ?
#
loop_
_entity_poly.entity_id
_entity_poly.type
_entity_poly.pdbx_seq_one_letter_code
_entity_poly.pdbx_strand_id
1 'polypeptide(L)'
;MDLIQLQRQLVDYRTSLYHEGFLDEQFTQLQSLQDENNPDFVVEVVSLFFEDSERLLNELSKALEQQIIDFKRMDAQVHQLKGSSSSIGAHRVQKLCIVFRNYCEAHNVEGLNNKS
;
A
#
# COMPACT_ATOMS: atom_id res chain seq x y z
N MET A 1 10.58 27.74 -13.13
CA MET A 1 9.61 26.83 -13.76
C MET A 1 8.28 27.55 -13.84
N ASP A 2 7.56 27.40 -14.96
CA ASP A 2 6.25 28.01 -15.18
C ASP A 2 5.14 27.20 -14.46
N LEU A 3 4.13 27.87 -13.90
CA LEU A 3 3.03 27.25 -13.15
C LEU A 3 2.26 26.25 -14.02
N ILE A 4 2.04 26.59 -15.29
CA ILE A 4 1.36 25.73 -16.27
C ILE A 4 2.16 24.46 -16.51
N GLN A 5 3.49 24.57 -16.58
CA GLN A 5 4.37 23.42 -16.77
C GLN A 5 4.31 22.48 -15.56
N LEU A 6 4.30 23.01 -14.34
CA LEU A 6 4.20 22.20 -13.12
C LEU A 6 2.85 21.47 -13.03
N GLN A 7 1.75 22.16 -13.35
CA GLN A 7 0.41 21.54 -13.39
C GLN A 7 0.36 20.39 -14.40
N ARG A 8 0.91 20.58 -15.60
CA ARG A 8 0.99 19.53 -16.61
C ARG A 8 1.81 18.33 -16.12
N GLN A 9 2.98 18.58 -15.53
CA GLN A 9 3.81 17.50 -14.98
C GLN A 9 3.10 16.69 -13.89
N LEU A 10 2.34 17.36 -13.01
CA LEU A 10 1.56 16.68 -11.97
C LEU A 10 0.43 15.82 -12.55
N VAL A 11 -0.26 16.31 -13.58
CA VAL A 11 -1.30 15.54 -14.28
C VAL A 11 -0.68 14.33 -14.97
N ASP A 12 0.38 14.53 -15.75
CA ASP A 12 1.07 13.47 -16.50
C ASP A 12 1.61 12.38 -15.54
N TYR A 13 2.24 12.78 -14.42
CA TYR A 13 2.73 11.85 -13.40
C TYR A 13 1.59 11.10 -12.72
N ARG A 14 0.50 11.78 -12.36
CA ARG A 14 -0.67 11.13 -11.77
C ARG A 14 -1.24 10.09 -12.73
N THR A 15 -1.41 10.44 -14.00
CA THR A 15 -1.91 9.51 -15.03
C THR A 15 -1.01 8.27 -15.16
N SER A 16 0.31 8.44 -15.09
CA SER A 16 1.23 7.30 -15.13
C SER A 16 1.01 6.35 -13.94
N LEU A 17 0.83 6.88 -12.72
CA LEU A 17 0.59 6.05 -11.52
C LEU A 17 -0.66 5.16 -11.65
N TYR A 18 -1.75 5.67 -12.24
CA TYR A 18 -2.94 4.85 -12.52
C TYR A 18 -2.69 3.84 -13.64
N HIS A 19 -2.02 4.26 -14.71
CA HIS A 19 -1.75 3.39 -15.87
C HIS A 19 -0.84 2.21 -15.51
N GLU A 20 0.17 2.47 -14.68
CA GLU A 20 1.11 1.47 -14.15
C GLU A 20 0.50 0.62 -13.01
N GLY A 21 -0.71 0.96 -12.55
CA GLY A 21 -1.45 0.22 -11.54
C GLY A 21 -0.94 0.42 -10.11
N PHE A 22 -0.20 1.51 -9.84
CA PHE A 22 0.14 1.91 -8.47
C PHE A 22 -1.08 2.39 -7.72
N LEU A 23 -1.94 3.16 -8.39
CA LEU A 23 -3.18 3.71 -7.84
C LEU A 23 -4.41 3.16 -8.57
N ASP A 24 -5.53 3.04 -7.86
CA ASP A 24 -6.84 2.71 -8.42
C ASP A 24 -7.91 3.77 -8.10
N GLU A 25 -9.15 3.51 -8.51
CA GLU A 25 -10.29 4.42 -8.32
C GLU A 25 -10.50 4.86 -6.87
N GLN A 26 -10.11 4.04 -5.88
CA GLN A 26 -10.26 4.40 -4.48
C GLN A 26 -9.44 5.63 -4.10
N PHE A 27 -8.26 5.83 -4.71
CA PHE A 27 -7.48 7.05 -4.48
C PHE A 27 -8.20 8.29 -5.03
N THR A 28 -8.89 8.16 -6.16
CA THR A 28 -9.72 9.24 -6.72
C THR A 28 -10.89 9.58 -5.78
N GLN A 29 -11.53 8.57 -5.20
CA GLN A 29 -12.58 8.78 -4.20
C GLN A 29 -12.02 9.45 -2.94
N LEU A 30 -10.83 9.05 -2.47
CA LEU A 30 -10.15 9.69 -1.35
C LEU A 30 -9.88 11.18 -1.64
N GLN A 31 -9.42 11.50 -2.84
CA GLN A 31 -9.21 12.89 -3.27
C GLN A 31 -10.51 13.70 -3.30
N SER A 32 -11.64 13.09 -3.64
CA SER A 32 -12.94 13.78 -3.67
C SER A 32 -13.46 14.22 -2.29
N LEU A 33 -12.90 13.68 -1.21
CA LEU A 33 -13.22 14.06 0.16
C LEU A 33 -12.43 15.28 0.65
N GLN A 34 -11.39 15.69 -0.08
CA GLN A 34 -10.63 16.90 0.23
C GLN A 34 -11.37 18.14 -0.30
N ASP A 35 -11.53 19.16 0.55
CA ASP A 35 -12.19 20.41 0.20
C ASP A 35 -11.46 21.63 0.80
N GLU A 36 -12.03 22.82 0.65
CA GLU A 36 -11.44 24.07 1.18
C GLU A 36 -11.41 24.13 2.72
N ASN A 37 -12.26 23.35 3.41
CA ASN A 37 -12.31 23.28 4.87
C ASN A 37 -11.30 22.26 5.41
N ASN A 38 -10.95 21.26 4.62
CA ASN A 38 -9.94 20.25 4.93
C ASN A 38 -8.96 20.03 3.77
N PRO A 39 -8.07 21.00 3.49
CA PRO A 39 -7.19 20.97 2.32
C PRO A 39 -6.07 19.92 2.42
N ASP A 40 -5.76 19.44 3.63
CA ASP A 40 -4.66 18.49 3.88
C ASP A 40 -5.13 17.04 4.04
N PHE A 41 -6.44 16.78 3.93
CA PHE A 41 -7.06 15.47 4.18
C PHE A 41 -6.31 14.29 3.52
N VAL A 42 -6.02 14.39 2.22
CA VAL A 42 -5.35 13.29 1.50
C VAL A 42 -3.93 13.09 2.03
N VAL A 43 -3.22 14.19 2.33
CA VAL A 43 -1.86 14.13 2.86
C VAL A 43 -1.84 13.48 4.23
N GLU A 44 -2.78 13.85 5.11
CA GLU A 44 -2.91 13.25 6.45
C GLU A 44 -3.20 11.75 6.36
N VAL A 45 -4.18 11.34 5.54
CA VAL A 45 -4.54 9.92 5.38
C VAL A 45 -3.38 9.10 4.80
N VAL A 46 -2.68 9.64 3.79
CA VAL A 46 -1.52 8.97 3.19
C VAL A 46 -0.35 8.88 4.18
N SER A 47 -0.17 9.91 5.02
CA SER A 47 0.88 9.90 6.06
C SER A 47 0.61 8.82 7.11
N LEU A 48 -0.63 8.72 7.59
CA LEU A 48 -1.05 7.64 8.51
C LEU A 48 -0.85 6.26 7.88
N PHE A 49 -1.19 6.11 6.59
CA PHE A 49 -0.94 4.86 5.86
C PHE A 49 0.56 4.50 5.86
N PHE A 50 1.46 5.46 5.66
CA PHE A 50 2.90 5.19 5.69
C PHE A 50 3.38 4.75 7.07
N GLU A 51 2.96 5.41 8.14
CA GLU A 51 3.32 5.05 9.51
C GLU A 51 2.86 3.62 9.86
N ASP A 52 1.60 3.30 9.53
CA ASP A 52 1.06 1.96 9.78
C ASP A 52 1.73 0.89 8.92
N SER A 53 2.02 1.21 7.65
CA SER A 53 2.67 0.29 6.73
C SER A 53 4.10 -0.01 7.16
N GLU A 54 4.86 1.00 7.59
CA GLU A 54 6.23 0.81 8.09
C GLU A 54 6.23 -0.12 9.30
N ARG A 55 5.32 0.11 10.26
CA ARG A 55 5.17 -0.77 11.43
C ARG A 55 4.87 -2.20 11.01
N LEU A 56 3.88 -2.41 10.13
CA LEU A 56 3.47 -3.75 9.68
C LEU A 56 4.58 -4.48 8.92
N LEU A 57 5.27 -3.79 8.01
CA LEU A 57 6.38 -4.36 7.24
C LEU A 57 7.56 -4.73 8.14
N ASN A 58 7.85 -3.92 9.16
CA ASN A 58 8.88 -4.23 10.15
C ASN A 58 8.51 -5.47 10.98
N GLU A 59 7.26 -5.60 11.40
CA GLU A 59 6.82 -6.78 12.14
C GLU A 59 6.81 -8.05 11.26
N LEU A 60 6.43 -7.94 9.98
CA LEU A 60 6.48 -9.03 9.01
C LEU A 60 7.92 -9.48 8.75
N SER A 61 8.84 -8.55 8.57
CA SER A 61 10.26 -8.84 8.38
C SER A 61 10.83 -9.61 9.58
N LYS A 62 10.52 -9.15 10.80
CA LYS A 62 10.92 -9.85 12.04
C LYS A 62 10.31 -11.24 12.16
N ALA A 63 9.09 -11.46 11.68
CA ALA A 63 8.45 -12.77 11.71
C ALA A 63 9.11 -13.75 10.72
N LEU A 64 9.52 -13.26 9.55
CA LEU A 64 10.23 -14.05 8.53
C LEU A 64 11.65 -14.45 8.95
N GLU A 65 12.30 -13.65 9.79
CA GLU A 65 13.64 -13.94 10.33
C GLU A 65 13.65 -15.04 11.42
N GLN A 66 12.48 -15.47 11.91
CA GLN A 66 12.39 -16.51 12.93
C GLN A 66 12.63 -17.91 12.35
N GLN A 67 13.28 -18.77 13.13
CA GLN A 67 13.52 -20.18 12.75
C GLN A 67 12.20 -20.97 12.59
N ILE A 68 11.17 -20.60 13.35
CA ILE A 68 9.83 -21.16 13.25
C ILE A 68 8.90 -20.00 12.92
N ILE A 69 8.30 -20.06 11.73
CA ILE A 69 7.43 -18.99 11.22
C ILE A 69 6.03 -19.15 11.79
N ASP A 70 5.52 -18.10 12.46
CA ASP A 70 4.12 -18.00 12.86
C ASP A 70 3.27 -17.47 11.70
N PHE A 71 2.82 -18.39 10.84
CA PHE A 71 1.99 -18.08 9.68
C PHE A 71 0.66 -17.41 10.05
N LYS A 72 0.11 -17.69 11.24
CA LYS A 72 -1.14 -17.09 11.69
C LYS A 72 -0.94 -15.60 12.00
N ARG A 73 0.15 -15.26 12.67
CA ARG A 73 0.52 -13.87 12.93
C ARG A 73 0.83 -13.13 11.62
N MET A 74 1.55 -13.77 10.70
CA MET A 74 1.83 -13.18 9.39
C MET A 74 0.56 -12.92 8.58
N ASP A 75 -0.36 -13.88 8.51
CA ASP A 75 -1.64 -13.68 7.81
C ASP A 75 -2.40 -12.48 8.36
N ALA A 76 -2.46 -12.33 9.69
CA ALA A 76 -3.12 -11.19 10.33
C ALA A 76 -2.49 -9.85 9.94
N GLN A 77 -1.16 -9.75 9.95
CA GLN A 77 -0.43 -8.53 9.58
C GLN A 77 -0.61 -8.18 8.10
N VAL A 78 -0.54 -9.17 7.21
CA VAL A 78 -0.74 -8.97 5.77
C VAL A 78 -2.20 -8.61 5.47
N HIS A 79 -3.15 -9.20 6.19
CA HIS A 79 -4.55 -8.84 6.09
C HIS A 79 -4.80 -7.37 6.47
N GLN A 80 -4.17 -6.91 7.56
CA GLN A 80 -4.23 -5.50 7.95
C GLN A 80 -3.63 -4.58 6.89
N LEU A 81 -2.44 -4.93 6.36
CA LEU A 81 -1.78 -4.15 5.31
C LEU A 81 -2.61 -4.12 4.01
N LYS A 82 -3.24 -5.24 3.65
CA LYS A 82 -4.18 -5.33 2.52
C LYS A 82 -5.33 -4.34 2.71
N GLY A 83 -5.96 -4.35 3.88
CA GLY A 83 -7.09 -3.47 4.19
C GLY A 83 -6.72 -2.00 4.10
N SER A 84 -5.61 -1.62 4.76
CA SER A 84 -5.08 -0.25 4.74
C SER A 84 -4.69 0.22 3.33
N SER A 85 -4.02 -0.65 2.55
CA SER A 85 -3.68 -0.37 1.15
C SER A 85 -4.93 -0.19 0.29
N SER A 86 -5.95 -1.03 0.53
CA SER A 86 -7.23 -0.95 -0.17
C SER A 86 -7.95 0.36 0.13
N SER A 87 -7.92 0.88 1.37
CA SER A 87 -8.66 2.09 1.73
C SER A 87 -8.10 3.38 1.12
N ILE A 88 -6.81 3.39 0.75
CA ILE A 88 -6.18 4.54 0.09
C ILE A 88 -6.00 4.36 -1.42
N GLY A 89 -6.39 3.21 -1.99
CA GLY A 89 -6.19 2.90 -3.39
C GLY A 89 -4.76 2.57 -3.80
N ALA A 90 -3.92 2.10 -2.87
CA ALA A 90 -2.58 1.58 -3.14
C ALA A 90 -2.65 0.17 -3.75
N HIS A 91 -3.17 0.09 -4.98
CA HIS A 91 -3.59 -1.13 -5.66
C HIS A 91 -2.51 -2.20 -5.75
N ARG A 92 -1.29 -1.80 -6.15
CA ARG A 92 -0.19 -2.76 -6.30
C ARG A 92 0.20 -3.41 -4.98
N VAL A 93 0.20 -2.64 -3.88
CA VAL A 93 0.49 -3.16 -2.54
C VAL A 93 -0.62 -4.11 -2.11
N GLN A 94 -1.88 -3.70 -2.28
CA GLN A 94 -3.04 -4.55 -1.97
C GLN A 94 -2.98 -5.90 -2.71
N LYS A 95 -2.62 -5.90 -4.01
CA LYS A 95 -2.44 -7.12 -4.80
C LYS A 95 -1.31 -8.01 -4.27
N LEU A 96 -0.17 -7.42 -3.90
CA LEU A 96 0.94 -8.16 -3.31
C LEU A 96 0.53 -8.79 -1.97
N CYS A 97 -0.25 -8.10 -1.15
CA CYS A 97 -0.79 -8.70 0.07
C CYS A 97 -1.67 -9.92 -0.21
N ILE A 98 -2.49 -9.89 -1.26
CA ILE A 98 -3.30 -11.06 -1.66
C ILE A 98 -2.40 -12.25 -2.00
N VAL A 99 -1.36 -12.04 -2.82
CA VAL A 99 -0.40 -13.09 -3.18
C VAL A 99 0.32 -13.61 -1.94
N PHE A 100 0.76 -12.72 -1.06
CA PHE A 100 1.47 -13.08 0.16
C PHE A 100 0.61 -13.94 1.09
N ARG A 101 -0.69 -13.63 1.24
CA ARG A 101 -1.62 -14.46 2.04
C ARG A 101 -1.73 -15.88 1.48
N ASN A 102 -1.75 -16.05 0.15
CA ASN A 102 -1.76 -17.38 -0.46
C ASN A 102 -0.50 -18.19 -0.08
N TYR A 103 0.66 -17.54 0.05
CA TYR A 103 1.87 -18.20 0.55
C TYR A 103 1.77 -18.57 2.03
N CYS A 104 1.15 -17.71 2.85
CA CYS A 104 0.90 -18.02 4.26
C CYS A 104 -0.02 -19.25 4.41
N GLU A 105 -1.12 -19.30 3.67
CA GLU A 105 -2.07 -20.42 3.69
C GLU A 105 -1.42 -21.73 3.22
N ALA A 106 -0.59 -21.65 2.17
CA ALA A 106 0.16 -22.80 1.64
C ALA A 106 1.38 -23.20 2.48
N HIS A 107 1.70 -22.47 3.55
CA HIS A 107 2.93 -22.64 4.35
C HIS A 107 4.21 -22.62 3.48
N ASN A 108 4.21 -21.84 2.41
CA ASN A 108 5.27 -21.83 1.40
C ASN A 108 6.39 -20.84 1.79
N VAL A 109 7.36 -21.33 2.57
CA VAL A 109 8.51 -20.54 3.05
C VAL A 109 9.39 -20.02 1.91
N GLU A 110 9.58 -20.78 0.83
CA GLU A 110 10.36 -20.31 -0.33
C GLU A 110 9.67 -19.14 -1.03
N GLY A 111 8.35 -19.21 -1.21
CA GLY A 111 7.56 -18.12 -1.79
C GLY A 111 7.58 -16.84 -0.96
N LEU A 112 7.63 -16.97 0.37
CA LEU A 112 7.76 -15.84 1.30
C LEU A 112 9.16 -15.19 1.26
N ASN A 113 10.20 -15.98 1.01
CA ASN A 113 11.59 -15.52 0.96
C ASN A 113 12.04 -15.09 -0.44
N ASN A 114 11.20 -15.27 -1.46
CA ASN A 114 11.56 -14.96 -2.83
C ASN A 114 11.51 -13.44 -3.03
N LYS A 115 12.69 -12.81 -3.04
CA LYS A 115 12.87 -11.39 -3.36
C LYS A 115 12.61 -11.22 -4.86
N SER A 116 11.40 -10.84 -5.23
CA SER A 116 11.08 -10.39 -6.59
C SER A 116 11.79 -9.08 -6.93
#